data_AF-A0A2N5V252-F1
#
_entry.id   AF-A0A2N5V252-F1
#
_cell.length_a   1.000
_cell.length_b   1.000
_cell.length_c   1.000
_cell.angle_alpha   90.00
_cell.angle_beta   90.00
_cell.angle_gamma   90.00
#
_symmetry.space_group_name_H-M   'P 1'
#
loop_
_entity.id
_entity.type
_entity.pdbx_description
1 polymer ?
#
loop_
_entity_poly.entity_id
_entity_poly.type
_entity_poly.pdbx_seq_one_letter_code
_entity_poly.pdbx_strand_id
1 'polypeptide(L)'
;MSSQNTAPDFFSRILNISQSASEIPIATQNDPIFQKFSSSPTLSKDEEDKGMWFVVNQSMDSLFGVNNIKNNIRHGKYGIELVLEYLKTAREHPSWQYNELLVIKLEHIYQCFEGQSCPHQRNS
;
A
#
# COMPACT_ATOMS: atom_id res chain seq x y z
N MET A 1 1.31 15.84 21.81
CA MET A 1 0.79 14.46 21.90
C MET A 1 1.32 13.72 20.69
N SER A 2 2.30 12.83 20.87
CA SER A 2 2.87 12.08 19.75
C SER A 2 1.84 11.03 19.33
N SER A 3 1.10 11.28 18.25
CA SER A 3 0.32 10.24 17.59
C SER A 3 1.31 9.14 17.22
N GLN A 4 1.28 8.00 17.92
CA GLN A 4 1.94 6.81 17.42
C GLN A 4 1.22 6.48 16.11
N ASN A 5 1.87 6.72 14.97
CA ASN A 5 1.26 6.45 13.67
C ASN A 5 1.01 4.94 13.58
N THR A 6 -0.25 4.52 13.63
CA THR A 6 -0.62 3.11 13.53
C THR A 6 -1.01 2.74 12.10
N ALA A 7 -1.06 1.44 11.79
CA ALA A 7 -1.52 0.97 10.48
C ALA A 7 -2.95 1.44 10.14
N PRO A 8 -3.94 1.39 11.05
CA PRO A 8 -5.26 1.99 10.82
C PRO A 8 -5.25 3.50 10.51
N ASP A 9 -4.35 4.27 11.15
CA ASP A 9 -4.22 5.71 10.89
C ASP A 9 -3.75 5.94 9.45
N PHE A 10 -2.71 5.20 9.03
CA PHE A 10 -2.22 5.30 7.66
C PHE A 10 -3.24 4.80 6.64
N PHE A 11 -3.97 3.73 6.90
CA PHE A 11 -5.05 3.28 6.02
C PHE A 11 -6.06 4.40 5.76
N SER A 12 -6.50 5.08 6.82
CA SER A 12 -7.47 6.16 6.71
C SER A 12 -6.91 7.35 5.93
N ARG A 13 -5.66 7.76 6.23
CA ARG A 13 -5.01 8.89 5.56
C ARG A 13 -4.76 8.63 4.07
N ILE A 14 -4.24 7.45 3.73
CA ILE A 14 -3.98 7.06 2.33
C ILE A 14 -5.30 6.98 1.55
N LEU A 15 -6.34 6.39 2.15
CA LEU A 15 -7.66 6.31 1.52
C LEU A 15 -8.22 7.72 1.23
N ASN A 16 -8.14 8.63 2.19
CA ASN A 16 -8.61 10.00 2.02
C ASN A 16 -7.87 10.72 0.88
N ILE A 17 -6.54 10.56 0.78
CA ILE A 17 -5.79 11.17 -0.34
C ILE A 17 -6.19 10.53 -1.67
N SER A 18 -6.35 9.20 -1.73
CA SER A 18 -6.78 8.49 -2.95
C SER A 18 -8.13 8.98 -3.49
N GLN A 19 -9.04 9.34 -2.59
CA GLN A 19 -10.38 9.82 -2.92
C GLN A 19 -10.44 11.33 -3.19
N SER A 20 -9.38 12.07 -2.87
CA SER A 20 -9.26 13.51 -3.13
C SER A 20 -8.79 13.80 -4.55
N ALA A 21 -8.92 15.06 -4.99
CA ALA A 21 -8.35 15.51 -6.25
C ALA A 21 -6.81 15.42 -6.17
N SER A 22 -6.22 14.52 -6.94
CA SER A 22 -4.79 14.21 -6.95
C SER A 22 -4.27 14.18 -8.38
N GLU A 23 -3.00 14.53 -8.59
CA GLU A 23 -2.32 14.35 -9.88
C GLU A 23 -1.94 12.89 -10.15
N ILE A 24 -2.11 12.02 -9.16
CA ILE A 24 -1.85 10.59 -9.29
C ILE A 24 -2.84 9.99 -10.31
N PRO A 25 -2.38 9.16 -11.27
CA PRO A 25 -3.28 8.56 -12.25
C PRO A 25 -4.29 7.57 -11.64
N ILE A 26 -5.51 7.55 -12.16
CA ILE A 26 -6.55 6.57 -11.82
C ILE A 26 -6.07 5.18 -12.25
N ALA A 27 -6.21 4.18 -11.38
CA ALA A 27 -5.91 2.80 -11.71
C ALA A 27 -6.95 2.18 -12.66
N THR A 28 -6.46 1.33 -13.56
CA THR A 28 -7.23 0.46 -14.43
C THR A 28 -6.97 -1.01 -14.07
N GLN A 29 -7.77 -1.90 -14.63
CA GLN A 29 -7.54 -3.34 -14.47
C GLN A 29 -6.27 -3.83 -15.20
N ASN A 30 -5.68 -3.02 -16.08
CA ASN A 30 -4.43 -3.37 -16.77
C ASN A 30 -3.19 -2.98 -15.97
N ASP A 31 -3.34 -2.21 -14.89
CA ASP A 31 -2.20 -1.77 -14.09
C ASP A 31 -1.64 -2.93 -13.24
N PRO A 32 -0.30 -2.98 -13.04
CA PRO A 32 0.33 -4.01 -12.22
C PRO A 32 -0.23 -4.11 -10.79
N ILE A 33 -0.66 -2.99 -10.21
CA ILE A 33 -1.28 -2.93 -8.89
C ILE A 33 -2.57 -3.76 -8.82
N PHE A 34 -3.43 -3.67 -9.83
CA PHE A 34 -4.64 -4.48 -9.90
C PHE A 34 -4.30 -5.96 -10.09
N GLN A 35 -3.40 -6.26 -11.02
CA GLN A 35 -3.00 -7.64 -11.31
C GLN A 35 -2.40 -8.34 -10.07
N LYS A 36 -1.67 -7.61 -9.23
CA LYS A 36 -1.01 -8.16 -8.05
C LYS A 36 -1.94 -8.32 -6.84
N PHE A 37 -2.86 -7.38 -6.63
CA PHE A 37 -3.64 -7.28 -5.39
C PHE A 37 -5.14 -7.58 -5.56
N SER A 38 -5.60 -7.93 -6.77
CA SER A 38 -7.01 -8.26 -7.04
C SER A 38 -7.50 -9.56 -6.41
N SER A 39 -6.57 -10.45 -6.03
CA SER A 39 -6.88 -11.71 -5.36
C SER A 39 -6.55 -11.61 -3.87
N SER A 40 -7.35 -12.30 -3.05
CA SER A 40 -7.10 -12.38 -1.61
C SER A 40 -5.70 -12.93 -1.31
N PRO A 41 -5.05 -12.46 -0.23
CA PRO A 41 -3.77 -13.01 0.22
C PRO A 41 -3.93 -14.48 0.59
N THR A 42 -3.10 -15.34 -0.01
CA THR A 42 -3.07 -16.78 0.29
C THR A 42 -1.66 -17.21 0.64
N LEU A 43 -1.55 -18.18 1.55
CA LEU A 43 -0.29 -18.86 1.85
C LEU A 43 -0.24 -20.18 1.09
N SER A 44 0.82 -20.39 0.32
CA SER A 44 1.10 -21.71 -0.22
C SER A 44 1.73 -22.61 0.85
N LYS A 45 1.74 -23.93 0.61
CA LYS A 45 2.34 -24.91 1.52
C LYS A 45 3.82 -24.65 1.79
N ASP A 46 4.54 -24.11 0.81
CA ASP A 46 5.97 -23.79 0.90
C ASP A 46 6.25 -22.45 1.62
N GLU A 47 5.19 -21.76 2.07
CA GLU A 47 5.25 -20.46 2.74
C GLU A 47 4.60 -20.48 4.13
N GLU A 48 3.98 -21.59 4.54
CA GLU A 48 3.32 -21.73 5.84
C GLU A 48 4.28 -21.42 7.00
N ASP A 49 5.51 -21.91 6.90
CA ASP A 49 6.62 -21.70 7.82
C ASP A 49 7.17 -20.27 7.82
N LYS A 50 6.91 -19.49 6.77
CA LYS A 50 7.30 -18.07 6.67
C LYS A 50 6.21 -17.12 7.16
N GLY A 51 4.94 -17.55 7.05
CA GLY A 51 3.77 -16.82 7.51
C GLY A 51 3.30 -15.69 6.59
N MET A 52 2.11 -15.16 6.88
CA MET A 52 1.36 -14.27 5.97
C MET A 52 2.10 -12.97 5.66
N TRP A 53 2.79 -12.40 6.65
CA TRP A 53 3.58 -11.20 6.43
C TRP A 53 4.64 -11.36 5.35
N PHE A 54 5.29 -12.53 5.25
CA PHE A 54 6.34 -12.75 4.25
C PHE A 54 5.80 -12.59 2.82
N VAL A 55 4.68 -13.24 2.52
CA VAL A 55 4.00 -13.20 1.22
C VAL A 55 3.53 -11.78 0.87
N VAL A 56 2.93 -11.12 1.86
CA VAL A 56 2.46 -9.73 1.71
C VAL A 56 3.63 -8.78 1.51
N ASN A 57 4.70 -8.92 2.29
CA ASN A 57 5.89 -8.11 2.18
C ASN A 57 6.53 -8.23 0.78
N GLN A 58 6.64 -9.45 0.26
CA GLN A 58 7.17 -9.68 -1.09
C GLN A 58 6.28 -9.03 -2.17
N SER A 59 4.95 -9.15 -2.03
CA SER A 59 4.01 -8.50 -2.93
C SER A 59 4.11 -6.98 -2.87
N MET A 60 4.22 -6.41 -1.66
CA MET A 60 4.43 -4.98 -1.45
C MET A 60 5.75 -4.51 -2.05
N ASP A 61 6.87 -5.22 -1.82
CA ASP A 61 8.18 -4.83 -2.34
C ASP A 61 8.24 -4.84 -3.86
N SER A 62 7.50 -5.74 -4.52
CA SER A 62 7.47 -5.83 -5.98
C SER A 62 6.95 -4.55 -6.66
N LEU A 63 6.01 -3.84 -6.03
CA LEU A 63 5.35 -2.66 -6.62
C LEU A 63 5.64 -1.36 -5.88
N PHE A 64 5.77 -1.43 -4.55
CA PHE A 64 5.99 -0.30 -3.64
C PHE A 64 7.41 -0.26 -3.05
N GLY A 65 8.32 -1.12 -3.52
CA GLY A 65 9.74 -0.96 -3.22
C GLY A 65 10.24 0.44 -3.63
N VAL A 66 11.31 0.91 -2.99
CA VAL A 66 11.85 2.28 -3.13
C VAL A 66 12.04 2.70 -4.59
N ASN A 67 12.42 1.76 -5.46
CA ASN A 67 12.67 2.02 -6.89
C ASN A 67 11.39 2.01 -7.76
N ASN A 68 10.29 1.42 -7.28
CA ASN A 68 9.12 1.08 -8.07
C ASN A 68 7.88 1.91 -7.70
N ILE A 69 7.81 2.39 -6.46
CA ILE A 69 6.61 3.02 -5.90
C ILE A 69 6.09 4.19 -6.73
N LYS A 70 6.96 5.09 -7.18
CA LYS A 70 6.58 6.27 -7.96
C LYS A 70 5.90 5.93 -9.28
N ASN A 71 6.25 4.79 -9.88
CA ASN A 71 5.72 4.38 -11.18
C ASN A 71 4.42 3.58 -11.06
N ASN A 72 4.21 2.88 -9.94
CA ASN A 72 3.08 1.97 -9.73
C ASN A 72 1.97 2.55 -8.85
N ILE A 73 2.21 3.66 -8.17
CA ILE A 73 1.18 4.31 -7.35
C ILE A 73 0.04 4.82 -8.24
N ARG A 74 -1.17 4.41 -7.90
CA ARG A 74 -2.41 4.76 -8.61
C ARG A 74 -3.53 4.92 -7.59
N HIS A 75 -4.45 5.84 -7.83
CA HIS A 75 -5.59 6.04 -6.94
C HIS A 75 -6.86 5.32 -7.45
N GLY A 76 -7.88 5.30 -6.60
CA GLY A 76 -9.18 4.70 -6.88
C GLY A 76 -9.28 3.20 -6.57
N LYS A 77 -10.48 2.64 -6.81
CA LYS A 77 -10.87 1.27 -6.44
C LYS A 77 -10.01 0.13 -7.00
N TYR A 78 -9.30 0.34 -8.09
CA TYR A 78 -8.38 -0.65 -8.68
C TYR A 78 -6.91 -0.38 -8.31
N GLY A 79 -6.65 0.72 -7.62
CA GLY A 79 -5.34 1.19 -7.24
C GLY A 79 -5.08 0.96 -5.75
N ILE A 80 -4.72 2.01 -5.04
CA ILE A 80 -4.32 1.88 -3.64
C ILE A 80 -5.44 1.38 -2.72
N GLU A 81 -6.71 1.65 -3.03
CA GLU A 81 -7.84 1.17 -2.22
C GLU A 81 -7.86 -0.37 -2.16
N LEU A 82 -7.61 -1.02 -3.30
CA LEU A 82 -7.48 -2.47 -3.40
C LEU A 82 -6.34 -3.00 -2.52
N VAL A 83 -5.22 -2.28 -2.45
CA VAL A 83 -4.08 -2.66 -1.60
C VAL A 83 -4.42 -2.51 -0.12
N LEU A 84 -5.15 -1.45 0.25
CA LEU A 84 -5.61 -1.28 1.63
C LEU A 84 -6.56 -2.40 2.05
N GLU A 85 -7.48 -2.82 1.17
CA GLU A 85 -8.36 -3.97 1.39
C GLU A 85 -7.58 -5.27 1.51
N TYR A 86 -6.66 -5.53 0.58
CA TYR A 86 -5.76 -6.69 0.62
C TYR A 86 -5.00 -6.79 1.95
N LEU A 87 -4.45 -5.67 2.43
CA LEU A 87 -3.70 -5.61 3.68
C LEU A 87 -4.60 -5.80 4.91
N LYS A 88 -5.84 -5.30 4.90
CA LYS A 88 -6.80 -5.56 5.98
C LYS A 88 -7.09 -7.06 6.08
N THR A 89 -7.39 -7.71 4.96
CA THR A 89 -7.63 -9.16 4.90
C THR A 89 -6.40 -9.97 5.34
N ALA A 90 -5.21 -9.59 4.88
CA ALA A 90 -3.98 -10.29 5.26
C ALA A 90 -3.71 -10.25 6.77
N ARG A 91 -4.05 -9.13 7.43
CA ARG A 91 -3.85 -8.92 8.87
C ARG A 91 -4.75 -9.77 9.74
N GLU A 92 -5.85 -10.28 9.20
CA GLU A 92 -6.74 -11.21 9.91
C GLU A 92 -6.16 -12.63 9.97
N HIS A 93 -5.12 -12.92 9.19
CA HIS A 93 -4.51 -14.25 9.15
C HIS A 93 -3.76 -14.57 10.46
N PRO A 94 -3.92 -15.77 11.04
CA PRO A 94 -3.29 -16.13 12.33
C PRO A 94 -1.76 -16.04 12.37
N SER A 95 -1.09 -16.20 11.23
CA SER A 95 0.38 -16.09 11.11
C SER A 95 0.89 -14.67 10.85
N TRP A 96 0.02 -13.65 10.94
CA TRP A 96 0.43 -12.25 10.86
C TRP A 96 1.14 -11.81 12.14
N GLN A 97 2.37 -11.29 12.01
CA GLN A 97 3.21 -11.02 13.19
C GLN A 97 4.00 -9.69 13.16
N TYR A 98 3.96 -8.90 12.07
CA TYR A 98 4.84 -7.73 11.89
C TYR A 98 4.08 -6.42 11.57
N ASN A 99 3.31 -5.91 12.54
CA ASN A 99 2.59 -4.64 12.37
C ASN A 99 3.51 -3.42 12.23
N GLU A 100 4.66 -3.40 12.90
CA GLU A 100 5.61 -2.27 12.86
C GLU A 100 6.22 -2.09 11.46
N LEU A 101 6.57 -3.21 10.80
CA LEU A 101 7.08 -3.17 9.43
C LEU A 101 6.01 -2.73 8.42
N LEU A 102 4.74 -3.09 8.67
CA LEU A 102 3.63 -2.59 7.87
C LEU A 102 3.51 -1.06 7.98
N VAL A 103 3.62 -0.51 9.20
CA VAL A 103 3.55 0.94 9.43
C VAL A 103 4.62 1.66 8.61
N ILE A 104 5.86 1.17 8.60
CA ILE A 104 6.95 1.77 7.80
C ILE A 104 6.61 1.77 6.30
N LYS A 105 6.07 0.66 5.77
CA LYS A 105 5.68 0.61 4.35
C LYS A 105 4.53 1.55 4.02
N LEU A 106 3.55 1.64 4.90
CA LEU A 106 2.41 2.54 4.72
C LEU A 106 2.84 4.00 4.80
N GLU A 107 3.81 4.33 5.65
CA GLU A 107 4.41 5.65 5.72
C GLU A 107 5.07 6.04 4.39
N HIS A 108 5.85 5.14 3.78
CA HIS A 108 6.46 5.40 2.47
C HIS A 108 5.42 5.60 1.36
N ILE A 109 4.34 4.81 1.38
CA ILE A 109 3.21 4.99 0.45
C ILE A 109 2.56 6.34 0.68
N TYR A 110 2.25 6.69 1.92
CA TYR A 110 1.66 7.96 2.29
C TYR A 110 2.52 9.14 1.83
N GLN A 111 3.83 9.11 2.08
CA GLN A 111 4.77 10.14 1.64
C GLN A 111 4.80 10.28 0.10
N CYS A 112 4.68 9.17 -0.64
CA CYS A 112 4.57 9.24 -2.10
C CYS A 112 3.24 9.85 -2.55
N PHE A 113 2.14 9.55 -1.86
CA PHE A 113 0.84 10.15 -2.11
C PHE A 113 0.85 11.66 -1.82
N GLU A 114 1.41 12.10 -0.69
CA GLU A 114 1.55 13.52 -0.36
C GLU A 114 2.50 14.26 -1.30
N GLY A 115 3.64 13.66 -1.62
CA GLY A 115 4.63 14.26 -2.52
C GLY A 115 4.13 14.44 -3.95
N GLN A 116 3.16 13.63 -4.39
CA GLN A 116 2.51 13.74 -5.70
C GLN A 116 1.19 14.51 -5.66
N SER A 117 0.61 14.77 -4.48
CA SER A 117 -0.57 15.63 -4.33
C SER A 117 -0.23 17.10 -4.09
N CYS A 118 1.04 17.42 -3.83
CA CYS A 118 1.52 18.79 -3.69
C CYS A 118 2.29 19.22 -4.96
N PRO A 119 1.77 20.18 -5.77
CA PRO A 119 2.54 20.72 -6.87
C PRO A 119 3.73 21.44 -6.24
N HIS A 120 4.94 20.92 -6.46
CA HIS A 120 6.14 21.67 -6.15
C HIS A 120 6.03 23.00 -6.90
N GLN A 121 5.90 24.09 -6.15
CA GLN A 121 6.30 25.41 -6.59
C GLN A 121 7.74 25.27 -7.10
N ARG A 122 7.90 25.15 -8.42
CA ARG A 122 9.15 25.47 -9.10
C ARG A 122 9.33 26.97 -8.96
N ASN A 123 9.93 27.39 -7.86
CA ASN A 123 10.44 28.73 -7.70
C ASN A 123 11.93 28.73 -8.06
N SER A 124 12.18 29.35 -9.22
CA SER A 124 13.33 30.21 -9.54
C SER A 124 14.71 29.56 -9.67
#